data_AF-A0A832CPP6-F1
#
_entry.id   AF-A0A832CPP6-F1
#
_cell.length_a   1.000
_cell.length_b   1.000
_cell.length_c   1.000
_cell.angle_alpha   90.00
_cell.angle_beta   90.00
_cell.angle_gamma   90.00
#
_symmetry.space_group_name_H-M   'P 1'
#
loop_
_entity.id
_entity.type
_entity.pdbx_description
1 polymer ?
#
loop_
_entity_poly.entity_id
_entity_poly.type
_entity_poly.pdbx_seq_one_letter_code
_entity_poly.pdbx_strand_id
1 'polypeptide(L)'
;MKRTVRGSFLARTGPEWGQDLDSGQKALVRLIRDALNHLHDPALLRRSPLAAACGVAGRFDTPNEVRRILTQAVEALEPGPDEPPQSRAWEIYQSVFYRYVEQFSQEQVANQMGISLRQLRRLQKAAFDALALHLREAYPDLDHEAASREQTDPSLLPADQDLTEDLDWLKNSLPEEPTD
;
A
#
# COMPACT_ATOMS: atom_id res chain seq x y z
N MET A 1 47.50 -34.80 -28.96
CA MET A 1 46.08 -35.07 -28.64
C MET A 1 45.43 -33.74 -28.27
N LYS A 2 44.58 -33.11 -29.10
CA LYS A 2 43.13 -33.31 -29.26
C LYS A 2 42.36 -33.43 -27.94
N ARG A 3 41.73 -32.32 -27.52
CA ARG A 3 40.29 -32.30 -27.18
C ARG A 3 39.77 -30.85 -27.15
N THR A 4 39.26 -30.46 -28.31
CA THR A 4 38.22 -29.45 -28.46
C THR A 4 36.99 -29.88 -27.66
N VAL A 5 36.48 -29.01 -26.80
CA VAL A 5 35.05 -28.98 -26.49
C VAL A 5 34.58 -27.56 -26.74
N ARG A 6 34.04 -27.37 -27.95
CA ARG A 6 33.16 -26.25 -28.29
C ARG A 6 31.86 -26.47 -27.53
N GLY A 7 31.65 -25.72 -26.45
CA GLY A 7 30.32 -25.52 -25.88
C GLY A 7 29.65 -24.37 -26.62
N SER A 8 28.96 -24.69 -27.72
CA SER A 8 28.02 -23.77 -28.37
C SER A 8 26.93 -23.39 -27.37
N PHE A 9 26.89 -22.13 -26.97
CA PHE A 9 25.74 -21.54 -26.29
C PHE A 9 25.06 -20.58 -27.28
N LEU A 10 24.22 -21.14 -28.15
CA LEU A 10 23.31 -20.37 -28.99
C LEU A 10 21.87 -20.79 -28.72
N ALA A 11 21.10 -19.79 -28.30
CA ALA A 11 19.64 -19.65 -28.34
C ALA A 11 18.79 -20.57 -27.45
N ARG A 12 18.24 -19.99 -26.37
CA ARG A 12 16.79 -19.92 -26.05
C ARG A 12 16.57 -19.39 -24.63
N THR A 13 15.93 -18.22 -24.53
CA THR A 13 15.07 -17.62 -23.48
C THR A 13 15.40 -16.13 -23.27
N GLY A 14 14.47 -15.26 -23.64
CA GLY A 14 14.44 -13.87 -23.17
C GLY A 14 14.04 -13.84 -21.68
N PRO A 15 14.23 -12.72 -20.97
CA PRO A 15 14.12 -12.69 -19.52
C PRO A 15 12.65 -12.76 -19.08
N GLU A 16 12.24 -13.88 -18.47
CA GLU A 16 10.98 -14.02 -17.72
C GLU A 16 10.99 -13.20 -16.42
N TRP A 17 12.16 -12.71 -16.01
CA TRP A 17 12.45 -11.95 -14.77
C TRP A 17 11.74 -10.59 -14.61
N GLY A 18 10.97 -10.14 -15.61
CA GLY A 18 10.22 -8.89 -15.54
C GLY A 18 8.82 -9.01 -14.95
N GLN A 19 8.18 -10.18 -15.05
CA GLN A 19 6.79 -10.36 -14.61
C GLN A 19 6.69 -10.66 -13.11
N ASP A 20 7.66 -11.36 -12.54
CA ASP A 20 7.66 -11.74 -11.13
C ASP A 20 7.87 -10.53 -10.23
N LEU A 21 8.76 -9.60 -10.61
CA LEU A 21 8.98 -8.35 -9.88
C LEU A 21 7.76 -7.42 -9.93
N ASP A 22 7.12 -7.30 -11.09
CA ASP A 22 5.93 -6.45 -11.25
C ASP A 22 4.71 -7.00 -10.50
N SER A 23 4.56 -8.32 -10.47
CA SER A 23 3.49 -8.98 -9.72
C SER A 23 3.70 -8.82 -8.21
N GLY A 24 4.91 -9.10 -7.71
CA GLY A 24 5.25 -8.89 -6.31
C GLY A 24 5.16 -7.42 -5.87
N GLN A 25 5.47 -6.47 -6.75
CA GLN A 25 5.28 -5.05 -6.50
C GLN A 25 3.79 -4.72 -6.35
N LYS A 26 2.95 -5.17 -7.29
CA LYS A 26 1.49 -4.97 -7.23
C LYS A 26 0.87 -5.58 -5.99
N ALA A 27 1.31 -6.78 -5.60
CA ALA A 27 0.87 -7.44 -4.37
C ALA A 27 1.23 -6.59 -3.14
N LEU A 28 2.45 -6.07 -3.07
CA LEU A 28 2.87 -5.20 -1.98
C LEU A 28 2.06 -3.90 -1.92
N VAL A 29 1.79 -3.23 -3.06
CA VAL A 29 0.99 -1.99 -3.01
C VAL A 29 -0.46 -2.25 -2.57
N ARG A 30 -1.02 -3.45 -2.85
CA ARG A 30 -2.32 -3.85 -2.29
C ARG A 30 -2.24 -3.96 -0.77
N LEU A 31 -1.25 -4.67 -0.23
CA LEU A 31 -1.05 -4.79 1.22
C LEU A 31 -0.87 -3.43 1.92
N ILE A 32 -0.10 -2.53 1.31
CA ILE A 32 0.12 -1.17 1.83
C ILE A 32 -1.20 -0.38 1.82
N ARG A 33 -1.94 -0.42 0.71
CA ARG A 33 -3.22 0.28 0.59
C ARG A 33 -4.22 -0.20 1.63
N ASP A 34 -4.36 -1.51 1.79
CA ASP A 34 -5.28 -2.11 2.75
C ASP A 34 -4.89 -1.72 4.17
N ALA A 35 -3.61 -1.82 4.52
CA ALA A 35 -3.12 -1.44 5.84
C ALA A 35 -3.28 0.07 6.11
N LEU A 36 -3.09 0.94 5.11
CA LEU A 36 -3.31 2.38 5.25
C LEU A 36 -4.79 2.75 5.40
N ASN A 37 -5.69 2.08 4.70
CA ASN A 37 -7.14 2.26 4.89
C ASN A 37 -7.57 1.93 6.33
N HIS A 38 -6.85 1.02 6.99
CA HIS A 38 -7.09 0.62 8.37
C HIS A 38 -6.03 1.14 9.35
N LEU A 39 -5.29 2.20 8.98
CA LEU A 39 -4.17 2.72 9.77
C LEU A 39 -4.57 3.05 11.22
N HIS A 40 -5.83 3.43 11.42
CA HIS A 40 -6.35 3.83 12.73
C HIS A 40 -7.06 2.72 13.51
N ASP A 41 -7.22 1.52 12.93
CA ASP A 41 -7.85 0.36 13.57
C ASP A 41 -6.80 -0.65 14.07
N PRO A 42 -6.52 -0.70 15.39
CA PRO A 42 -5.50 -1.59 15.93
C PRO A 42 -5.84 -3.09 15.78
N ALA A 43 -7.13 -3.45 15.72
CA ALA A 43 -7.55 -4.84 15.59
C ALA A 43 -7.28 -5.35 14.16
N LEU A 44 -7.55 -4.52 13.15
CA LEU A 44 -7.24 -4.84 11.76
C LEU A 44 -5.74 -4.79 11.47
N LEU A 45 -5.01 -3.81 12.03
CA LEU A 45 -3.55 -3.76 11.88
C LEU A 45 -2.84 -4.98 12.47
N ARG A 46 -3.33 -5.55 13.58
CA ARG A 46 -2.78 -6.79 14.15
C ARG A 46 -2.83 -7.96 13.18
N ARG A 47 -3.88 -8.02 12.36
CA ARG A 47 -4.15 -9.10 11.39
C ARG A 47 -3.59 -8.80 10.01
N SER A 48 -3.03 -7.61 9.80
CA SER A 48 -2.48 -7.20 8.52
C SER A 48 -1.34 -8.14 8.09
N PRO A 49 -1.37 -8.69 6.87
CA PRO A 49 -0.24 -9.46 6.33
C PRO A 49 1.05 -8.65 6.26
N LEU A 50 0.95 -7.30 6.21
CA LEU A 50 2.08 -6.39 6.25
C LEU A 50 2.87 -6.52 7.56
N ALA A 51 2.23 -6.91 8.67
CA ALA A 51 2.91 -7.14 9.95
C ALA A 51 3.95 -8.28 9.85
N ALA A 52 3.60 -9.37 9.17
CA ALA A 52 4.51 -10.48 8.95
C ALA A 52 5.64 -10.09 7.99
N ALA A 53 5.26 -9.37 6.93
CA ALA A 53 6.16 -8.88 5.91
C ALA A 53 7.25 -7.95 6.51
N CYS A 54 6.89 -7.08 7.45
CA CYS A 54 7.84 -6.21 8.16
C CYS A 54 8.53 -6.86 9.38
N GLY A 55 8.32 -8.16 9.65
CA GLY A 55 8.95 -8.87 10.78
C GLY A 55 8.44 -8.48 12.17
N VAL A 56 7.27 -7.84 12.26
CA VAL A 56 6.67 -7.32 13.49
C VAL A 56 5.43 -8.10 13.94
N ALA A 57 5.04 -9.17 13.22
CA ALA A 57 3.88 -10.00 13.57
C ALA A 57 4.03 -10.76 14.90
N GLY A 58 2.88 -11.09 15.51
CA GLY A 58 2.81 -11.96 16.69
C GLY A 58 3.21 -11.30 18.01
N ARG A 59 3.45 -9.99 18.02
CA ARG A 59 3.81 -9.22 19.21
C ARG A 59 2.58 -8.48 19.75
N PHE A 60 2.64 -8.09 21.02
CA PHE A 60 1.57 -7.29 21.63
C PHE A 60 1.46 -5.89 20.99
N ASP A 61 2.61 -5.30 20.68
CA ASP A 61 2.80 -3.97 20.09
C ASP A 61 2.74 -3.96 18.55
N THR A 62 2.50 -5.12 17.90
CA THR A 62 2.38 -5.23 16.43
C THR A 62 1.53 -4.11 15.80
N PRO A 63 0.33 -3.75 16.30
CA PRO A 63 -0.47 -2.70 15.67
C PRO A 63 0.21 -1.33 15.70
N ASN A 64 0.90 -1.00 16.80
CA ASN A 64 1.60 0.27 16.96
C ASN A 64 2.84 0.30 16.07
N GLU A 65 3.56 -0.81 15.98
CA GLU A 65 4.73 -0.91 15.09
C GLU A 65 4.34 -0.82 13.61
N VAL A 66 3.30 -1.52 13.17
CA VAL A 66 2.82 -1.42 11.78
C VAL A 66 2.38 0.00 11.46
N ARG A 67 1.62 0.65 12.37
CA ARG A 67 1.23 2.05 12.21
C ARG A 67 2.46 2.95 12.10
N ARG A 68 3.42 2.81 13.01
CA ARG A 68 4.67 3.59 13.03
C ARG A 68 5.43 3.44 11.71
N ILE A 69 5.60 2.20 11.23
CA ILE A 69 6.28 1.90 9.96
C ILE A 69 5.57 2.58 8.79
N LEU A 70 4.24 2.49 8.71
CA LEU A 70 3.46 3.09 7.62
C LEU A 70 3.51 4.62 7.68
N THR A 71 3.35 5.22 8.85
CA THR A 71 3.43 6.68 9.02
C THR A 71 4.82 7.18 8.65
N GLN A 72 5.89 6.54 9.13
CA GLN A 72 7.26 6.91 8.78
C GLN A 72 7.54 6.72 7.28
N ALA A 73 7.00 5.68 6.65
CA ALA A 73 7.14 5.48 5.21
C ALA A 73 6.43 6.59 4.40
N VAL A 74 5.27 7.07 4.87
CA VAL A 74 4.56 8.21 4.27
C VAL A 74 5.36 9.51 4.46
N GLU A 75 5.86 9.76 5.66
CA GLU A 75 6.71 10.93 5.98
C GLU A 75 8.02 10.91 5.19
N ALA A 76 8.59 9.73 4.91
CA ALA A 76 9.80 9.60 4.09
C ALA A 76 9.60 9.99 2.61
N LEU A 77 8.35 10.11 2.14
CA LEU A 77 8.05 10.66 0.82
C LEU A 77 8.04 12.19 0.80
N GLU A 78 8.15 12.86 1.96
CA GLU A 78 8.21 14.31 2.04
C GLU A 78 9.41 14.82 1.22
N PRO A 79 9.17 15.69 0.21
CA PRO A 79 10.26 16.22 -0.59
C PRO A 79 11.18 17.12 0.24
N GLY A 80 12.46 17.18 -0.14
CA GLY A 80 13.43 18.05 0.52
C GLY A 80 13.09 19.54 0.39
N PRO A 81 13.70 20.40 1.22
CA PRO A 81 13.41 21.84 1.27
C PRO A 81 13.73 22.61 -0.02
N ASP A 82 14.57 22.03 -0.88
CA ASP A 82 14.92 22.61 -2.18
C ASP A 82 13.87 22.34 -3.27
N GLU A 83 12.89 21.47 -3.01
CA GLU A 83 11.85 21.10 -3.96
C GLU A 83 10.73 22.16 -4.00
N PRO A 84 10.33 22.66 -5.19
CA PRO A 84 9.27 23.66 -5.30
C PRO A 84 7.94 23.18 -4.69
N PRO A 85 7.22 24.00 -3.91
CA PRO A 85 5.98 23.57 -3.23
C PRO A 85 4.86 23.05 -4.15
N GLN A 86 4.85 23.45 -5.42
CA GLN A 86 3.89 22.96 -6.43
C GLN A 86 4.45 21.82 -7.29
N SER A 87 5.54 21.18 -6.86
CA SER A 87 6.11 20.08 -7.63
C SER A 87 5.26 18.82 -7.53
N ARG A 88 5.46 17.94 -8.50
CA ARG A 88 4.81 16.63 -8.56
C ARG A 88 5.08 15.79 -7.30
N ALA A 89 6.27 15.92 -6.71
CA ALA A 89 6.65 15.15 -5.53
C ALA A 89 5.81 15.58 -4.31
N TRP A 90 5.62 16.90 -4.14
CA TRP A 90 4.74 17.45 -3.11
C TRP A 90 3.27 17.00 -3.29
N GLU A 91 2.74 17.04 -4.52
CA GLU A 91 1.39 16.54 -4.82
C GLU A 91 1.21 15.06 -4.42
N ILE A 92 2.20 14.23 -4.72
CA ILE A 92 2.19 12.79 -4.40
C ILE A 92 2.17 12.60 -2.88
N TYR A 93 3.12 13.21 -2.15
CA TYR A 93 3.20 13.14 -0.70
C TYR A 93 1.91 13.61 -0.02
N GLN A 94 1.43 14.81 -0.36
CA GLN A 94 0.23 15.40 0.23
C GLN A 94 -1.02 14.54 0.00
N SER A 95 -1.14 13.89 -1.17
CA SER A 95 -2.30 13.05 -1.51
C SER A 95 -2.52 11.86 -0.57
N VAL A 96 -1.44 11.34 0.03
CA VAL A 96 -1.49 10.22 0.97
C VAL A 96 -1.34 10.69 2.42
N PHE A 97 -0.55 11.72 2.68
CA PHE A 97 -0.42 12.31 4.01
C PHE A 97 -1.78 12.80 4.53
N TYR A 98 -2.47 13.66 3.78
CA TYR A 98 -3.78 14.16 4.20
C TYR A 98 -4.83 13.06 4.32
N ARG A 99 -4.81 12.09 3.39
CA ARG A 99 -5.80 11.01 3.38
C ARG A 99 -5.65 10.07 4.59
N TYR A 100 -4.43 9.65 4.90
CA TYR A 100 -4.20 8.52 5.80
C TYR A 100 -3.66 8.95 7.16
N VAL A 101 -2.73 9.92 7.20
CA VAL A 101 -2.15 10.42 8.46
C VAL A 101 -3.12 11.40 9.11
N GLU A 102 -3.61 12.39 8.36
CA GLU A 102 -4.56 13.41 8.84
C GLU A 102 -6.04 12.96 8.78
N GLN A 103 -6.32 11.75 8.25
CA GLN A 103 -7.65 11.14 8.20
C GLN A 103 -8.72 11.90 7.40
N PHE A 104 -8.34 12.71 6.42
CA PHE A 104 -9.31 13.40 5.57
C PHE A 104 -10.01 12.41 4.61
N SER A 105 -11.27 12.69 4.24
CA SER A 105 -11.97 11.95 3.18
C SER A 105 -11.33 12.20 1.81
N GLN A 106 -11.54 11.32 0.82
CA GLN A 106 -11.04 11.57 -0.54
C GLN A 106 -11.54 12.91 -1.10
N GLU A 107 -12.78 13.28 -0.80
CA GLU A 107 -13.36 14.55 -1.24
C GLU A 107 -12.71 15.74 -0.55
N GLN A 108 -12.45 15.66 0.76
CA GLN A 108 -11.75 16.70 1.51
C GLN A 108 -10.33 16.91 0.97
N VAL A 109 -9.59 15.83 0.69
CA VAL A 109 -8.25 15.91 0.11
C VAL A 109 -8.28 16.53 -1.29
N ALA A 110 -9.20 16.09 -2.15
CA ALA A 110 -9.35 16.61 -3.51
C ALA A 110 -9.71 18.12 -3.50
N ASN A 111 -10.62 18.53 -2.62
CA ASN A 111 -10.99 19.92 -2.42
C ASN A 111 -9.82 20.75 -1.91
N GLN A 112 -9.10 20.27 -0.89
CA GLN A 112 -7.92 20.92 -0.31
C GLN A 112 -6.81 21.13 -1.35
N MET A 113 -6.58 20.15 -2.21
CA MET A 113 -5.57 20.21 -3.27
C MET A 113 -6.07 20.92 -4.54
N GLY A 114 -7.37 21.27 -4.64
CA GLY A 114 -7.95 21.90 -5.82
C GLY A 114 -7.94 21.00 -7.07
N ILE A 115 -8.04 19.68 -6.90
CA ILE A 115 -7.98 18.69 -8.01
C ILE A 115 -9.21 17.80 -8.05
N SER A 116 -9.47 17.17 -9.20
CA SER A 116 -10.53 16.15 -9.31
C SER A 116 -10.17 14.86 -8.55
N LEU A 117 -11.19 14.11 -8.11
CA LEU A 117 -11.02 12.76 -7.55
C LEU A 117 -10.23 11.81 -8.48
N ARG A 118 -10.42 11.94 -9.80
CA ARG A 118 -9.65 11.14 -10.77
C ARG A 118 -8.16 11.45 -10.71
N GLN A 119 -7.79 12.73 -10.61
CA GLN A 119 -6.39 13.12 -10.47
C GLN A 119 -5.84 12.68 -9.12
N LEU A 120 -6.62 12.80 -8.04
CA LEU A 120 -6.25 12.30 -6.71
C LEU A 120 -5.92 10.81 -6.75
N ARG A 121 -6.77 9.98 -7.35
CA ARG A 121 -6.53 8.53 -7.50
C ARG A 121 -5.23 8.22 -8.26
N ARG A 122 -4.88 9.04 -9.27
CA ARG A 122 -3.61 8.87 -10.01
C ARG A 122 -2.39 9.25 -9.17
N LEU A 123 -2.49 10.29 -8.36
CA LEU A 123 -1.43 10.68 -7.42
C LEU A 123 -1.24 9.60 -6.35
N GLN A 124 -2.33 9.12 -5.73
CA GLN A 124 -2.27 8.06 -4.73
C GLN A 124 -1.72 6.76 -5.29
N LYS A 125 -2.04 6.41 -6.55
CA LYS A 125 -1.40 5.26 -7.21
C LYS A 125 0.12 5.43 -7.26
N ALA A 126 0.62 6.59 -7.70
CA ALA A 126 2.05 6.86 -7.73
C ALA A 126 2.68 6.86 -6.33
N ALA A 127 1.97 7.37 -5.32
CA ALA A 127 2.40 7.32 -3.93
C ALA A 127 2.53 5.88 -3.42
N PHE A 128 1.56 5.01 -3.67
CA PHE A 128 1.64 3.60 -3.26
C PHE A 128 2.78 2.85 -3.95
N ASP A 129 3.04 3.16 -5.23
CA ASP A 129 4.17 2.58 -5.95
C ASP A 129 5.50 3.03 -5.32
N ALA A 130 5.62 4.30 -4.92
CA ALA A 130 6.79 4.84 -4.22
C ALA A 130 6.96 4.25 -2.79
N LEU A 131 5.86 4.11 -2.03
CA LEU A 131 5.88 3.48 -0.70
C LEU A 131 6.34 2.02 -0.78
N ALA A 132 5.87 1.28 -1.77
CA ALA A 132 6.27 -0.11 -1.97
C ALA A 132 7.77 -0.23 -2.29
N LEU A 133 8.32 0.68 -3.10
CA LEU A 133 9.77 0.73 -3.35
C LEU A 133 10.54 1.04 -2.05
N HIS A 134 10.12 2.07 -1.32
CA HIS A 134 10.75 2.47 -0.06
C HIS A 134 10.73 1.35 0.99
N LEU A 135 9.60 0.65 1.15
CA LEU A 135 9.49 -0.44 2.11
C LEU A 135 10.34 -1.65 1.70
N ARG A 136 10.44 -1.98 0.41
CA ARG A 136 11.35 -3.04 -0.09
C ARG A 136 12.80 -2.76 0.25
N GLU A 137 13.23 -1.51 0.10
CA GLU A 137 14.59 -1.10 0.47
C GLU A 137 14.83 -1.19 1.98
N ALA A 138 13.83 -0.82 2.79
CA ALA A 138 13.93 -0.84 4.24
C ALA A 138 13.81 -2.26 4.85
N TYR A 139 13.11 -3.18 4.18
CA TYR A 139 12.83 -4.54 4.64
C TYR A 139 13.10 -5.55 3.51
N PRO A 140 14.36 -5.99 3.32
CA PRO A 140 14.74 -6.90 2.24
C PRO A 140 14.03 -8.27 2.28
N ASP A 141 13.57 -8.68 3.47
CA ASP A 141 12.85 -9.94 3.66
C ASP A 141 11.41 -9.92 3.09
N LEU A 142 10.90 -8.75 2.66
CA LEU A 142 9.58 -8.61 2.04
C LEU A 142 9.41 -9.45 0.76
N ASP A 143 10.50 -9.71 0.04
CA ASP A 143 10.46 -10.43 -1.23
C ASP A 143 10.08 -11.91 -1.09
N HIS A 144 10.40 -12.53 0.05
CA HIS A 144 10.14 -13.95 0.27
C HIS A 144 8.66 -14.23 0.62
N GLU A 145 8.02 -13.31 1.35
CA GLU A 145 6.62 -13.44 1.77
C GLU A 145 5.63 -12.99 0.68
N ALA A 146 5.98 -12.00 -0.15
CA ALA A 146 5.15 -11.55 -1.26
C ALA A 146 5.00 -12.64 -2.34
N ALA A 147 6.11 -13.27 -2.74
CA ALA A 147 6.13 -14.36 -3.72
C ALA A 147 5.39 -15.63 -3.22
N SER A 148 5.42 -15.89 -1.91
CA SER A 148 4.71 -17.03 -1.30
C SER A 148 3.18 -16.83 -1.30
N ARG A 149 2.70 -15.58 -1.30
CA ARG A 149 1.25 -15.26 -1.25
C ARG A 149 0.57 -15.17 -2.62
N GLU A 150 1.30 -14.96 -3.72
CA GLU A 150 0.73 -15.01 -5.07
C GLU A 150 0.16 -16.36 -5.47
N GLN A 151 0.52 -17.42 -4.74
CA GLN A 151 -0.05 -18.76 -4.87
C GLN A 151 -1.37 -18.93 -4.09
N THR A 152 -1.82 -17.91 -3.34
CA THR A 152 -3.11 -17.93 -2.65
C THR A 152 -4.18 -17.43 -3.61
N ASP A 153 -5.11 -18.33 -3.98
CA ASP A 153 -6.20 -18.11 -4.91
C ASP A 153 -6.94 -16.76 -4.67
N PRO A 154 -6.87 -15.80 -5.62
CA PRO A 154 -7.57 -14.51 -5.53
C PRO A 154 -9.10 -14.64 -5.43
N SER A 155 -9.66 -15.82 -5.70
CA SER A 155 -11.10 -16.09 -5.63
C SER A 155 -11.67 -16.11 -4.20
N LEU A 156 -10.82 -16.07 -3.16
CA LEU A 156 -11.24 -16.11 -1.75
C LEU A 156 -11.28 -14.73 -1.06
N LEU A 157 -10.90 -13.65 -1.74
CA LEU A 157 -11.05 -12.29 -1.23
C LEU A 157 -12.35 -11.70 -1.79
N PRO A 158 -13.28 -11.19 -0.96
CA PRO A 158 -14.43 -10.47 -1.47
C PRO A 158 -13.94 -9.26 -2.26
N ALA A 159 -14.18 -9.29 -3.58
CA ALA A 159 -13.95 -8.16 -4.46
C ALA A 159 -14.84 -7.00 -4.02
N ASP A 160 -14.25 -5.81 -3.91
CA ASP A 160 -14.91 -4.51 -3.84
C ASP A 160 -16.13 -4.44 -2.92
N GLN A 161 -15.89 -4.09 -1.66
CA GLN A 161 -16.88 -3.31 -0.92
C GLN A 161 -16.34 -1.90 -0.74
N ASP A 162 -16.94 -1.00 -1.50
CA ASP A 162 -16.95 0.43 -1.28
C ASP A 162 -17.07 0.70 0.23
N LEU A 163 -15.98 1.17 0.84
CA LEU A 163 -15.94 1.69 2.22
C LEU A 163 -16.83 2.95 2.42
N THR A 164 -17.65 3.28 1.43
CA THR A 164 -18.72 4.29 1.51
C THR A 164 -20.07 3.69 1.91
N GLU A 165 -20.29 2.36 1.84
CA GLU A 165 -21.55 1.74 2.28
C GLU A 165 -21.63 1.48 3.80
N ASP A 166 -20.49 1.49 4.51
CA ASP A 166 -20.46 1.30 5.97
C ASP A 166 -20.92 2.53 6.79
N LEU A 167 -21.46 3.57 6.14
CA LEU A 167 -22.05 4.73 6.82
C LEU A 167 -23.59 4.73 6.83
N ASP A 168 -24.25 3.76 6.19
CA ASP A 168 -25.72 3.68 6.20
C ASP A 168 -26.28 2.83 7.36
N TRP A 169 -25.49 1.93 7.97
CA TRP A 169 -25.95 1.21 9.17
C TRP A 169 -26.09 2.11 10.40
N LEU A 170 -25.34 3.23 10.44
CA LEU A 170 -25.35 4.22 11.53
C LEU A 170 -26.55 5.19 11.44
N LYS A 171 -27.20 5.29 10.26
CA LYS A 171 -28.43 6.08 10.10
C LYS A 171 -29.70 5.33 10.50
N ASN A 172 -29.68 4.00 10.42
CA ASN A 172 -30.84 3.15 10.73
C ASN A 172 -30.88 2.66 12.20
N SER A 173 -29.91 3.02 13.03
CA SER A 173 -29.81 2.56 14.42
C SER A 173 -30.04 3.66 15.47
N LEU A 174 -30.62 4.81 15.08
CA LEU A 174 -31.24 5.74 16.02
C LEU A 174 -32.68 5.28 16.30
N PRO A 175 -32.99 4.67 17.46
CA PRO A 175 -34.36 4.62 17.94
C PRO A 175 -34.78 6.05 18.31
N GLU A 176 -35.71 6.64 17.55
CA GLU A 176 -36.55 7.71 18.07
C GLU A 176 -37.45 7.10 19.16
N GLU A 177 -37.08 7.25 20.42
CA GLU A 177 -38.05 7.15 21.51
C GLU A 177 -38.60 8.55 21.80
N PRO A 178 -39.88 8.83 21.51
CA PRO A 178 -40.58 9.94 22.14
C PRO A 178 -40.84 9.55 23.60
N THR A 179 -40.20 10.26 24.53
CA THR A 179 -40.62 10.26 25.94
C THR A 179 -41.88 11.13 26.04
N ASP A 180 -42.99 10.50 26.41
CA ASP A 180 -44.25 11.14 26.83
C ASP A 180 -44.07 11.95 28.13
#